data_AF-B4VQ77-F1
#
_entry.id   AF-B4VQ77-F1
#
_cell.length_a   1.000
_cell.length_b   1.000
_cell.length_c   1.000
_cell.angle_alpha   90.00
_cell.angle_beta   90.00
_cell.angle_gamma   90.00
#
_symmetry.space_group_name_H-M   'P 1'
#
loop_
_entity.id
_entity.type
_entity.pdbx_description
1 polymer ?
#
loop_
_entity_poly.entity_id
_entity_poly.type
_entity_poly.pdbx_seq_one_letter_code
_entity_poly.pdbx_strand_id
1 'polypeptide(L)' 'MSKENVTFRLDPDKRAALDAIAAGMDRNLTYVLNQAINAYLEMHQWQLQEIQQGIAEADAGDFASEEEVTAVFSRLTHGR' A
#
# COMPACT_ATOMS: atom_id res chain seq x y z
N MET A 1 -10.85 21.93 4.82
CA MET A 1 -11.46 20.61 5.13
C MET A 1 -11.87 20.59 6.59
N SER A 2 -13.10 20.20 6.90
CA SER A 2 -13.56 19.97 8.27
C SER A 2 -12.91 18.70 8.82
N LYS A 3 -12.56 18.71 10.11
CA LYS A 3 -12.11 17.50 10.81
C LYS A 3 -13.33 16.74 11.30
N GLU A 4 -13.35 15.43 11.09
CA GLU A 4 -14.38 14.53 11.62
C GLU A 4 -13.79 13.65 12.72
N ASN A 5 -14.60 13.36 13.75
CA ASN A 5 -14.19 12.50 14.86
C ASN A 5 -14.69 11.08 14.61
N VAL A 6 -13.79 10.11 14.69
CA VAL A 6 -14.10 8.68 14.59
C VAL A 6 -13.71 7.99 15.89
N THR A 7 -14.60 7.17 16.45
CA THR A 7 -14.33 6.33 17.62
C THR A 7 -14.22 4.88 17.20
N PHE A 8 -13.14 4.21 17.58
CA PHE A 8 -12.93 2.79 17.31
C PHE A 8 -12.32 2.10 18.53
N ARG A 9 -12.47 0.78 18.60
CA ARG A 9 -11.87 -0.04 19.66
C ARG A 9 -10.50 -0.50 19.22
N LEU A 10 -9.54 -0.45 20.15
CA LEU A 10 -8.18 -0.91 19.94
C LEU A 10 -7.81 -1.85 21.08
N ASP A 11 -7.14 -2.94 20.73
CA ASP A 11 -6.54 -3.85 21.71
C ASP A 11 -5.52 -3.07 22.58
N PRO A 12 -5.52 -3.22 23.91
CA PRO A 12 -4.59 -2.50 24.79
C PRO A 12 -3.13 -2.65 24.38
N ASP A 13 -2.72 -3.83 23.88
CA ASP A 13 -1.34 -4.06 23.46
C ASP A 13 -0.97 -3.24 22.22
N LYS A 14 -1.90 -3.11 21.28
CA LYS A 14 -1.73 -2.27 20.09
C LYS A 14 -1.69 -0.79 20.45
N ARG A 15 -2.49 -0.37 21.43
CA ARG A 15 -2.48 1.00 21.95
C ARG A 15 -1.11 1.34 22.52
N ALA A 16 -0.57 0.47 23.38
CA ALA A 16 0.75 0.66 23.97
C ALA A 16 1.86 0.74 22.92
N ALA A 17 1.82 -0.12 21.90
CA ALA A 17 2.79 -0.08 20.79
C ALA A 17 2.75 1.25 20.01
N LEU A 18 1.55 1.76 19.71
CA LEU A 18 1.39 3.05 19.01
C LEU A 18 1.84 4.22 19.87
N ASP A 19 1.57 4.19 21.18
CA ASP A 19 2.03 5.22 22.11
C ASP A 19 3.58 5.23 22.20
N ALA A 20 4.23 4.07 22.17
CA ALA A 20 5.70 3.98 22.13
C ALA A 20 6.29 4.56 20.84
N ILE A 21 5.66 4.30 19.67
CA ILE A 21 6.04 4.90 18.39
C ILE A 21 5.90 6.43 18.47
N ALA A 22 4.77 6.91 18.98
CA ALA A 22 4.50 8.34 19.11
C ALA A 22 5.56 9.03 19.99
N ALA A 23 5.90 8.43 21.13
CA ALA A 23 6.94 8.93 22.03
C ALA A 23 8.32 9.00 21.35
N GLY A 24 8.71 7.95 20.60
CA GLY A 24 9.97 7.94 19.85
C GLY A 24 10.05 9.00 18.74
N MET A 25 8.91 9.50 18.26
CA MET A 25 8.81 10.54 17.23
C MET A 25 8.62 11.96 17.81
N ASP A 26 8.52 12.10 19.13
CA ASP A 26 8.09 13.34 19.81
C ASP A 26 6.73 13.85 19.25
N ARG A 27 5.76 12.94 19.13
CA ARG A 27 4.42 13.19 18.60
C ARG A 27 3.35 12.58 19.49
N ASN A 28 2.10 12.96 19.23
CA ASN A 28 0.94 12.37 19.91
C ASN A 28 0.37 11.16 19.13
N LEU A 29 -0.43 10.36 19.81
CA LEU A 29 -1.09 9.20 19.22
C LEU A 29 -1.92 9.54 17.97
N THR A 30 -2.61 10.68 17.98
CA THR A 30 -3.41 11.13 16.84
C THR A 30 -2.57 11.32 15.59
N TYR A 31 -1.36 11.85 15.72
CA TYR A 31 -0.43 11.99 14.59
C TYR A 31 -0.10 10.63 13.99
N VAL A 32 0.31 9.66 14.83
CA VAL A 32 0.67 8.29 14.37
C VAL A 32 -0.52 7.59 13.73
N LEU A 33 -1.71 7.71 14.31
CA LEU A 33 -2.94 7.14 13.74
C LEU A 33 -3.26 7.72 12.37
N ASN A 34 -3.13 9.04 12.19
CA ASN A 34 -3.34 9.66 10.87
C ASN A 34 -2.30 9.18 9.85
N GLN A 35 -1.03 9.04 10.25
CA GLN A 35 0.00 8.48 9.36
C GLN A 35 -0.32 7.05 8.95
N ALA A 36 -0.73 6.20 9.89
CA ALA A 36 -1.12 4.82 9.60
C ALA A 36 -2.33 4.73 8.66
N ILE A 37 -3.35 5.58 8.88
CA ILE A 37 -4.53 5.65 8.01
C ILE A 37 -4.13 6.12 6.60
N ASN A 38 -3.31 7.16 6.48
CA ASN A 38 -2.86 7.67 5.19
C ASN A 38 -2.10 6.59 4.41
N ALA A 39 -1.16 5.90 5.06
CA ALA A 39 -0.39 4.83 4.42
C ALA A 39 -1.30 3.67 3.97
N TYR A 40 -2.30 3.31 4.79
CA TYR A 40 -3.27 2.28 4.44
C TYR A 40 -4.13 2.68 3.22
N LEU A 41 -4.63 3.92 3.21
CA LEU A 41 -5.43 4.43 2.10
C LEU A 41 -4.62 4.54 0.82
N GLU A 42 -3.40 5.07 0.88
CA GLU A 42 -2.51 5.20 -0.28
C GLU A 42 -2.20 3.84 -0.91
N MET A 43 -1.81 2.86 -0.09
CA MET A 43 -1.53 1.49 -0.53
C MET A 43 -2.73 0.88 -1.24
N HIS A 44 -3.92 0.99 -0.64
CA HIS A 44 -5.13 0.38 -1.22
C HIS A 44 -5.66 1.13 -2.44
N GLN A 45 -5.54 2.46 -2.48
CA GLN A 45 -5.95 3.25 -3.64
C GLN A 45 -5.08 2.90 -4.85
N TRP A 46 -3.75 2.89 -4.68
CA TRP A 46 -2.85 2.48 -5.74
C TRP A 46 -3.15 1.05 -6.21
N GLN A 47 -3.31 0.10 -5.28
CA GLN A 47 -3.61 -1.29 -5.63
C GLN A 47 -4.92 -1.42 -6.43
N LEU A 48 -5.97 -0.72 -6.02
CA LEU A 48 -7.25 -0.75 -6.74
C LEU A 48 -7.12 -0.15 -8.15
N GLN A 49 -6.37 0.94 -8.29
CA GLN A 49 -6.12 1.58 -9.58
C GLN A 49 -5.35 0.66 -10.52
N GLU A 50 -4.25 0.06 -10.07
CA GLU A 50 -3.44 -0.87 -10.87
C GLU A 50 -4.23 -2.11 -11.29
N ILE A 51 -5.06 -2.66 -10.40
CA ILE A 51 -5.93 -3.80 -10.75
C ILE A 51 -6.91 -3.41 -11.86
N GLN A 52 -7.56 -2.25 -11.73
CA GLN A 52 -8.51 -1.77 -12.75
C GLN A 52 -7.82 -1.50 -14.08
N GLN A 53 -6.62 -0.93 -14.04
CA GLN A 53 -5.81 -0.69 -15.23
C GLN A 53 -5.41 -2.00 -15.90
N GLY A 54 -4.86 -2.96 -15.16
CA GLY A 54 -4.46 -4.26 -15.72
C GLY A 54 -5.63 -5.07 -16.30
N ILE A 55 -6.84 -4.94 -15.72
CA ILE A 55 -8.06 -5.51 -16.32
C ILE A 55 -8.36 -4.83 -17.66
N ALA A 56 -8.29 -3.49 -17.72
CA ALA A 56 -8.56 -2.76 -18.96
C ALA A 56 -7.53 -3.06 -20.08
N GLU A 57 -6.25 -3.20 -19.72
CA GLU A 57 -5.17 -3.62 -20.64
C GLU A 57 -5.42 -5.05 -21.16
N ALA A 58 -5.78 -5.98 -20.27
CA ALA A 58 -6.13 -7.34 -20.64
C ALA A 58 -7.36 -7.41 -21.57
N ASP A 59 -8.41 -6.65 -21.27
CA ASP A 59 -9.61 -6.55 -22.11
C ASP A 59 -9.30 -5.92 -23.48
N ALA A 60 -8.31 -5.03 -23.56
CA ALA A 60 -7.80 -4.46 -24.80
C ALA A 60 -6.83 -5.41 -25.56
N GLY A 61 -6.47 -6.54 -24.97
CA GLY A 61 -5.51 -7.49 -25.54
C GLY A 61 -4.06 -7.02 -25.47
N ASP A 62 -3.75 -6.05 -24.61
CA ASP A 62 -2.40 -5.50 -24.42
C ASP A 62 -1.53 -6.45 -23.57
N PHE A 63 -1.21 -7.59 -24.18
CA PHE A 63 -0.32 -8.59 -23.61
C PHE A 63 1.02 -8.57 -24.35
N ALA A 64 2.10 -8.84 -23.61
CA ALA A 64 3.41 -9.05 -24.20
C ALA A 64 3.41 -10.26 -25.16
N SER A 65 4.21 -10.17 -26.22
CA SER A 65 4.41 -11.28 -27.15
C SER A 65 5.26 -12.40 -26.53
N GLU A 66 5.22 -13.60 -27.12
CA GLU A 66 6.05 -14.72 -26.67
C GLU A 66 7.56 -14.39 -26.72
N GLU A 67 7.99 -13.62 -27.72
CA GLU A 67 9.37 -13.16 -27.87
C GLU A 67 9.79 -12.21 -26.75
N GLU A 68 8.92 -11.25 -26.40
CA GLU A 68 9.17 -10.30 -25.30
C GLU A 68 9.29 -11.02 -23.96
N VAL A 69 8.37 -11.96 -23.70
CA VAL A 69 8.39 -12.81 -22.51
C VAL A 69 9.71 -13.59 -22.45
N THR A 70 10.10 -14.24 -23.55
CA THR A 70 11.34 -15.04 -23.64
C THR A 70 12.59 -14.19 -23.38
N ALA A 71 12.64 -12.97 -23.92
CA ALA A 71 13.75 -12.04 -23.72
C ALA A 71 13.89 -11.63 -22.24
N VAL A 72 12.77 -11.32 -21.58
CA VAL A 72 12.77 -10.95 -20.15
C VAL A 72 13.22 -12.11 -19.27
N PHE A 73 12.67 -13.31 -19.48
CA PHE A 73 13.07 -14.50 -18.71
C PHE A 73 14.55 -14.83 -18.89
N SER A 74 15.07 -14.73 -20.11
CA SER A 74 16.48 -14.96 -20.39
C SER A 74 17.35 -13.99 -19.57
N ARG A 75 17.04 -12.69 -19.59
CA ARG A 75 17.76 -11.67 -18.81
C ARG A 75 17.75 -11.93 -17.30
N LEU A 76 16.61 -12.34 -16.74
CA LEU A 76 16.45 -12.49 -15.28
C LEU A 76 16.98 -13.83 -14.74
N THR A 77 17.07 -14.86 -15.57
CA THR A 77 17.46 -16.22 -15.13
C THR A 77 18.90 -16.58 -15.46
N HIS A 78 19.54 -15.92 -16.43
CA HIS A 78 20.93 -16.24 -16.84
C HIS A 78 22.02 -15.60 -15.95
N GLY A 79 21.65 -14.97 -14.84
CA GLY A 79 22.57 -14.40 -13.84
C GLY A 79 22.82 -15.27 -12.60
N ARG A 80 22.46 -16.56 -12.63
CA ARG A 80 22.76 -17.55 -11.57
C ARG A 80 23.82 -18.55 -11.99
#